data_AF-A0A934F5F5-F1
#
_entry.id   AF-A0A934F5F5-F1
#
_cell.length_a   1.000
_cell.length_b   1.000
_cell.length_c   1.000
_cell.angle_alpha   90.00
_cell.angle_beta   90.00
_cell.angle_gamma   90.00
#
_symmetry.space_group_name_H-M   'P 1'
#
loop_
_entity.id
_entity.type
_entity.pdbx_description
1 polymer ?
#
loop_
_entity_poly.entity_id
_entity_poly.type
_entity_poly.pdbx_seq_one_letter_code
_entity_poly.pdbx_strand_id
1 'polypeptide(L)'
;MSLRILRLRFLLVAAAILPGRLPAATESIGGREPPRAARSVHLQWVAPESDAFYLEMAVQESTPGSYFMACGWSGGYFGIQELRDRRKVAIFSVWDPTKGDDPKAVRPEDRVELLHEGEGVRVRRFGGEGTGGQCLVDFPWEVGVVQRFLVRAETHGEKTAYSGWLYDPAARGWRHLVTFRTRNAGRRLRGLYSFVEDFRRDGRSVEEVRRARFLGGAVRNSAGEWRPLTEAKFTASRAAWEARDNINAGVESGSFFLATGGETRRGPELSTLLVEPAAGGTGPADLPAAVWASTAEAKPR
;
A
#
# COMPACT_ATOMS: atom_id res chain seq x y z
N MET A 1 42.08 71.85 43.89
CA MET A 1 40.83 72.59 43.61
C MET A 1 40.26 72.06 42.31
N SER A 2 39.02 71.56 42.36
CA SER A 2 38.19 71.00 41.26
C SER A 2 38.58 69.65 40.64
N LEU A 3 38.09 68.60 41.28
CA LEU A 3 37.92 67.24 40.79
C LEU A 3 36.71 67.20 39.82
N ARG A 4 36.93 66.97 38.52
CA ARG A 4 35.86 66.77 37.53
C ARG A 4 35.54 65.28 37.41
N ILE A 5 34.40 64.89 37.97
CA ILE A 5 33.78 63.57 37.83
C ILE A 5 33.17 63.49 36.42
N LEU A 6 33.78 62.70 35.53
CA LEU A 6 33.18 62.35 34.24
C LEU A 6 32.41 61.04 34.38
N ARG A 7 31.08 61.15 34.27
CA ARG A 7 30.14 60.03 34.37
C ARG A 7 30.36 59.03 33.24
N LEU A 8 30.73 57.80 33.59
CA LEU A 8 30.76 56.64 32.71
C LEU A 8 29.30 56.30 32.31
N ARG A 9 28.93 56.56 31.06
CA ARG A 9 27.66 56.10 30.49
C ARG A 9 27.83 54.64 30.07
N PHE A 10 27.25 53.73 30.83
CA PHE A 10 27.01 52.36 30.39
C PHE A 10 26.04 52.40 29.19
N LEU A 11 26.54 52.10 27.99
CA LEU A 11 25.68 51.72 26.88
C LEU A 11 25.25 50.28 27.13
N LEU A 12 24.01 50.07 27.59
CA LEU A 12 23.36 48.77 27.45
C LEU A 12 23.13 48.54 25.95
N VAL A 13 23.92 47.66 25.34
CA VAL A 13 23.55 47.06 24.06
C VAL A 13 22.47 46.04 24.37
N ALA A 14 21.21 46.42 24.20
CA ALA A 14 20.12 45.48 24.13
C ALA A 14 20.29 44.67 22.84
N ALA A 15 20.81 43.45 22.95
CA ALA A 15 20.73 42.49 21.87
C ALA A 15 19.25 42.18 21.64
N ALA A 16 18.67 42.75 20.59
CA ALA A 16 17.36 42.38 20.12
C ALA A 16 17.44 40.92 19.65
N ILE A 17 17.02 40.00 20.52
CA ILE A 17 16.72 38.63 20.14
C ILE A 17 15.51 38.74 19.22
N LEU A 18 15.76 38.77 17.91
CA LEU A 18 14.73 38.54 16.91
C LEU A 18 14.10 37.18 17.24
N PRO A 19 12.79 37.11 17.50
CA PRO A 19 12.13 35.82 17.60
C PRO A 19 12.35 35.11 16.26
N GLY A 20 13.13 34.03 16.30
CA GLY A 20 13.26 33.14 15.15
C GLY A 20 11.87 32.76 14.72
N ARG A 21 11.53 33.04 13.46
CA ARG A 21 10.34 32.49 12.83
C ARG A 21 10.45 30.97 12.95
N LEU A 22 9.71 30.39 13.88
CA LEU A 22 9.32 28.99 13.76
C LEU A 22 8.73 28.82 12.35
N PRO A 23 9.07 27.74 11.62
CA PRO A 23 8.37 27.45 10.37
C PRO A 23 6.89 27.43 10.70
N ALA A 24 6.11 28.24 9.96
CA ALA A 24 4.67 28.26 10.11
C ALA A 24 4.18 26.82 9.93
N ALA A 25 3.46 26.31 10.93
CA ALA A 25 2.75 25.05 10.80
C ALA A 25 1.93 25.13 9.51
N THR A 26 2.14 24.16 8.62
CA THR A 26 1.50 24.08 7.32
C THR A 26 0.00 24.17 7.53
N GLU A 27 -0.59 25.31 7.18
CA GLU A 27 -2.04 25.48 7.25
C GLU A 27 -2.67 24.40 6.37
N SER A 28 -3.61 23.67 6.97
CA SER A 28 -4.44 22.69 6.28
C SER A 28 -5.34 23.40 5.29
N ILE A 29 -4.90 23.52 4.04
CA ILE A 29 -5.78 23.98 2.96
C ILE A 29 -6.67 22.80 2.57
N GLY A 30 -7.74 22.62 3.35
CA GLY A 30 -8.75 21.58 3.14
C GLY A 30 -9.53 21.13 4.38
N GLY A 31 -9.31 21.68 5.57
CA GLY A 31 -10.08 21.35 6.77
C GLY A 31 -9.62 22.16 7.98
N ARG A 32 -10.52 22.48 8.91
CA ARG A 32 -10.28 23.37 10.07
C ARG A 32 -9.24 22.87 11.09
N GLU A 33 -8.59 21.73 10.85
CA GLU A 33 -7.57 21.10 11.70
C GLU A 33 -6.37 20.66 10.85
N PRO A 34 -5.14 20.69 11.41
CA PRO A 34 -3.94 20.19 10.74
C PRO A 34 -4.10 18.71 10.36
N PRO A 35 -3.60 18.28 9.19
CA PRO A 35 -3.71 16.90 8.75
C PRO A 35 -2.99 15.96 9.71
N ARG A 36 -3.56 14.77 9.91
CA ARG A 36 -2.99 13.73 10.77
C ARG A 36 -2.05 12.81 10.01
N ALA A 37 -2.20 12.71 8.68
CA ALA A 37 -1.44 11.81 7.84
C ALA A 37 -1.21 12.38 6.43
N ALA A 38 -0.17 11.90 5.76
CA ALA A 38 -0.08 11.99 4.31
C ALA A 38 -1.26 11.23 3.68
N ARG A 39 -1.80 11.74 2.58
CA ARG A 39 -3.02 11.16 1.99
C ARG A 39 -2.73 9.89 1.23
N SER A 40 -3.54 8.87 1.48
CA SER A 40 -3.48 7.64 0.69
C SER A 40 -3.78 7.91 -0.77
N VAL A 41 -2.87 7.49 -1.63
CA VAL A 41 -2.92 7.65 -3.10
C VAL A 41 -2.96 6.29 -3.77
N HIS A 42 -3.65 6.18 -4.91
CA HIS A 42 -3.95 4.89 -5.53
C HIS A 42 -3.80 4.94 -7.05
N LEU A 43 -3.42 3.80 -7.61
CA LEU A 43 -3.57 3.45 -9.01
C LEU A 43 -4.75 2.49 -9.11
N GLN A 44 -5.81 2.88 -9.81
CA GLN A 44 -6.92 1.98 -10.17
C GLN A 44 -6.67 1.42 -11.57
N TRP A 45 -6.22 0.18 -11.65
CA TRP A 45 -5.83 -0.46 -12.90
C TRP A 45 -7.04 -0.71 -13.79
N VAL A 46 -6.90 -0.41 -15.09
CA VAL A 46 -7.90 -0.73 -16.10
C VAL A 46 -7.64 -2.15 -16.60
N ALA A 47 -8.38 -3.11 -16.06
CA ALA A 47 -8.26 -4.52 -16.42
C ALA A 47 -9.60 -5.26 -16.35
N PRO A 48 -9.81 -6.29 -17.20
CA PRO A 48 -10.94 -7.19 -17.07
C PRO A 48 -10.82 -8.06 -15.83
N GLU A 49 -11.93 -8.70 -15.44
CA GLU A 49 -11.88 -9.73 -14.41
C GLU A 49 -10.93 -10.87 -14.82
N SER A 50 -10.07 -11.30 -13.90
CA SER A 50 -8.93 -12.18 -14.19
C SER A 50 -8.71 -13.25 -13.10
N ASP A 51 -8.01 -14.34 -13.47
CA ASP A 51 -7.61 -15.44 -12.58
C ASP A 51 -6.30 -15.15 -11.85
N ALA A 52 -5.43 -14.31 -12.41
CA ALA A 52 -4.21 -13.89 -11.74
C ALA A 52 -3.92 -12.40 -11.92
N PHE A 53 -3.28 -11.81 -10.92
CA PHE A 53 -2.76 -10.45 -10.95
C PHE A 53 -1.31 -10.48 -10.45
N TYR A 54 -0.38 -10.20 -11.36
CA TYR A 54 1.04 -10.03 -11.10
C TYR A 54 1.41 -8.54 -11.12
N LEU A 55 2.27 -8.13 -10.19
CA LEU A 55 2.86 -6.80 -10.19
C LEU A 55 4.23 -6.82 -9.54
N GLU A 56 5.15 -6.03 -10.08
CA GLU A 56 6.40 -5.70 -9.43
C GLU A 56 6.30 -4.31 -8.78
N MET A 57 6.97 -4.14 -7.65
CA MET A 57 6.98 -2.87 -6.93
C MET A 57 8.35 -2.61 -6.31
N ALA A 58 8.85 -1.40 -6.47
CA ALA A 58 10.06 -0.92 -5.79
C ALA A 58 9.71 0.30 -4.95
N VAL A 59 9.91 0.20 -3.64
CA VAL A 59 9.79 1.35 -2.72
C VAL A 59 11.02 2.22 -2.93
N GLN A 60 10.81 3.49 -3.28
CA GLN A 60 11.89 4.45 -3.48
C GLN A 60 12.17 5.28 -2.24
N GLU A 61 11.13 5.52 -1.44
CA GLU A 61 11.24 6.24 -0.18
C GLU A 61 10.18 5.73 0.79
N SER A 62 10.60 5.50 2.03
CA SER A 62 9.75 4.96 3.07
C SER A 62 9.93 5.69 4.39
N THR A 63 8.81 5.83 5.08
CA THR A 63 8.72 6.36 6.43
C THR A 63 8.13 5.27 7.32
N PRO A 64 8.57 5.08 8.59
CA PRO A 64 7.92 4.14 9.50
C PRO A 64 6.42 4.41 9.58
N GLY A 65 5.60 3.36 9.52
CA GLY A 65 4.15 3.48 9.41
C GLY A 65 3.63 3.69 7.99
N SER A 66 4.33 3.14 6.99
CA SER A 66 3.92 3.18 5.58
C SER A 66 3.45 1.84 5.08
N TYR A 67 2.38 1.84 4.29
CA TYR A 67 1.93 0.67 3.55
C TYR A 67 2.03 0.92 2.05
N PHE A 68 2.85 0.11 1.37
CA PHE A 68 2.97 0.04 -0.08
C PHE A 68 2.23 -1.22 -0.55
N MET A 69 1.04 -1.02 -1.11
CA MET A 69 0.18 -2.10 -1.55
C MET A 69 0.34 -2.33 -3.05
N ALA A 70 0.76 -3.54 -3.42
CA ALA A 70 1.03 -3.92 -4.80
C ALA A 70 -0.23 -4.46 -5.49
N CYS A 71 -0.79 -5.57 -5.01
CA CYS A 71 -1.88 -6.28 -5.68
C CYS A 71 -3.19 -6.22 -4.87
N GLY A 72 -4.05 -5.25 -5.17
CA GLY A 72 -5.39 -5.14 -4.60
C GLY A 72 -6.48 -5.53 -5.58
N TRP A 73 -7.60 -6.02 -5.04
CA TRP A 73 -8.83 -6.31 -5.78
C TRP A 73 -10.04 -6.04 -4.88
N SER A 74 -11.26 -6.09 -5.42
CA SER A 74 -12.48 -5.79 -4.66
C SER A 74 -12.72 -6.68 -3.42
N GLY A 75 -11.95 -7.76 -3.24
CA GLY A 75 -12.08 -8.71 -2.14
C GLY A 75 -10.84 -8.82 -1.24
N GLY A 76 -9.77 -8.06 -1.50
CA GLY A 76 -8.58 -8.10 -0.66
C GLY A 76 -7.46 -7.16 -1.10
N TYR A 77 -6.32 -7.30 -0.43
CA TYR A 77 -5.10 -6.56 -0.72
C TYR A 77 -3.85 -7.37 -0.40
N PHE A 78 -2.76 -7.06 -1.10
CA PHE A 78 -1.46 -7.69 -0.91
C PHE A 78 -0.32 -6.69 -1.14
N GLY A 79 0.61 -6.60 -0.20
CA GLY A 79 1.78 -5.73 -0.33
C GLY A 79 2.74 -5.83 0.84
N ILE A 80 3.51 -4.77 1.06
CA ILE A 80 4.55 -4.69 2.09
C ILE A 80 4.44 -3.42 2.93
N GLN A 81 4.79 -3.53 4.21
CA GLN A 81 4.72 -2.43 5.17
C GLN A 81 6.09 -2.18 5.82
N GLU A 82 6.36 -0.93 6.15
CA GLU A 82 7.29 -0.57 7.22
C GLU A 82 6.45 -0.22 8.44
N LEU A 83 6.51 -1.04 9.47
CA LEU A 83 5.80 -0.83 10.72
C LEU A 83 6.39 0.36 11.49
N ARG A 84 5.65 0.85 12.49
CA ARG A 84 6.09 2.01 13.32
C ARG A 84 7.41 1.74 14.05
N ASP A 85 7.68 0.49 14.38
CA ASP A 85 8.91 0.01 15.00
C ASP A 85 10.00 -0.35 13.98
N ARG A 86 9.84 0.08 12.71
CA ARG A 86 10.74 -0.17 11.57
C ARG A 86 10.83 -1.63 11.12
N ARG A 87 10.09 -2.56 11.73
CA ARG A 87 10.01 -3.91 11.20
C ARG A 87 9.31 -3.88 9.83
N LYS A 88 9.81 -4.71 8.93
CA LYS A 88 9.32 -4.80 7.56
C LYS A 88 8.64 -6.13 7.35
N VAL A 89 7.42 -6.08 6.84
CA VAL A 89 6.53 -7.24 6.71
C VAL A 89 5.84 -7.24 5.36
N ALA A 90 5.48 -8.43 4.87
CA ALA A 90 4.47 -8.57 3.84
C ALA A 90 3.12 -8.94 4.48
N ILE A 91 2.04 -8.42 3.91
CA ILE A 91 0.67 -8.61 4.40
C ILE A 91 -0.26 -8.98 3.24
N PHE A 92 -1.07 -10.01 3.44
CA PHE A 92 -2.12 -10.44 2.50
C PHE A 92 -3.43 -10.55 3.27
N SER A 93 -4.49 -9.92 2.78
CA SER A 93 -5.80 -9.90 3.46
C SER A 93 -6.94 -10.14 2.48
N VAL A 94 -7.96 -10.84 2.96
CA VAL A 94 -9.24 -11.06 2.27
C VAL A 94 -10.36 -10.65 3.22
N TRP A 95 -11.32 -9.87 2.71
CA TRP A 95 -12.49 -9.47 3.50
C TRP A 95 -13.51 -10.61 3.62
N ASP A 96 -14.19 -10.65 4.76
CA ASP A 96 -15.42 -11.40 4.94
C ASP A 96 -16.53 -10.82 4.03
N PRO A 97 -17.52 -11.61 3.60
CA PRO A 97 -18.68 -11.13 2.83
C PRO A 97 -19.66 -10.28 3.66
N THR A 98 -19.40 -10.08 4.95
CA THR A 98 -20.29 -9.38 5.87
C THR A 98 -19.90 -7.91 6.03
N LYS A 99 -20.85 -7.10 6.50
CA LYS A 99 -20.60 -5.71 6.87
C LYS A 99 -20.36 -5.60 8.37
N GLY A 100 -19.59 -4.59 8.77
CA GLY A 100 -19.29 -4.29 10.16
C GLY A 100 -17.81 -4.48 10.47
N ASP A 101 -17.43 -4.02 11.66
CA ASP A 101 -16.03 -3.83 12.03
C ASP A 101 -15.55 -4.77 13.15
N ASP A 102 -16.47 -5.52 13.78
CA ASP A 102 -16.15 -6.48 14.83
C ASP A 102 -15.97 -7.90 14.25
N PRO A 103 -14.72 -8.44 14.19
CA PRO A 103 -14.48 -9.76 13.64
C PRO A 103 -15.06 -10.89 14.48
N LYS A 104 -15.40 -10.63 15.75
CA LYS A 104 -16.02 -11.61 16.66
C LYS A 104 -17.52 -11.77 16.38
N ALA A 105 -18.16 -10.75 15.80
CA ALA A 105 -19.57 -10.78 15.44
C ALA A 105 -19.87 -11.58 14.15
N VAL A 106 -18.84 -11.87 13.34
CA VAL A 106 -19.00 -12.65 12.10
C VAL A 106 -19.24 -14.13 12.41
N ARG A 107 -20.33 -14.70 11.90
CA ARG A 107 -20.68 -16.12 12.08
C ARG A 107 -19.63 -17.01 11.39
N PRO A 108 -19.25 -18.16 11.97
CA PRO A 108 -18.20 -19.02 11.42
C PRO A 108 -18.33 -19.35 9.93
N GLU A 109 -19.54 -19.62 9.45
CA GLU A 109 -19.87 -19.94 8.05
C GLU A 109 -19.73 -18.77 7.07
N ASP A 110 -19.70 -17.55 7.60
CA ASP A 110 -19.48 -16.31 6.86
C ASP A 110 -18.05 -15.79 7.00
N ARG A 111 -17.17 -16.51 7.71
CA ARG A 111 -15.77 -16.13 7.83
C ARG A 111 -14.99 -16.57 6.60
N VAL A 112 -13.98 -15.78 6.25
CA VAL A 112 -12.87 -16.22 5.42
C VAL A 112 -12.27 -17.49 6.03
N GLU A 113 -12.16 -18.52 5.20
CA GLU A 113 -11.59 -19.82 5.52
C GLU A 113 -10.10 -19.84 5.17
N LEU A 114 -9.28 -20.44 6.03
CA LEU A 114 -7.86 -20.68 5.77
C LEU A 114 -7.67 -22.05 5.11
N LEU A 115 -7.20 -22.08 3.87
CA LEU A 115 -6.93 -23.33 3.13
C LEU A 115 -5.45 -23.71 3.13
N HIS A 116 -4.56 -22.72 3.15
CA HIS A 116 -3.11 -22.92 3.18
C HIS A 116 -2.45 -21.85 4.04
N GLU A 117 -1.49 -22.26 4.84
CA GLU A 117 -0.61 -21.39 5.61
C GLU A 117 0.84 -21.81 5.34
N GLY A 118 1.62 -20.92 4.76
CA GLY A 118 3.04 -21.13 4.50
C GLY A 118 3.87 -21.05 5.78
N GLU A 119 5.07 -21.64 5.75
CA GLU A 119 6.03 -21.57 6.86
C GLU A 119 6.24 -20.11 7.30
N GLY A 120 6.36 -19.83 8.60
CA GLY A 120 6.67 -18.48 9.13
C GLY A 120 5.59 -17.41 8.92
N VAL A 121 4.43 -17.77 8.37
CA VAL A 121 3.30 -16.87 8.18
C VAL A 121 2.46 -16.84 9.45
N ARG A 122 2.04 -15.65 9.88
CA ARG A 122 1.16 -15.45 11.04
C ARG A 122 -0.24 -15.11 10.53
N VAL A 123 -1.18 -16.03 10.65
CA VAL A 123 -2.59 -15.82 10.28
C VAL A 123 -3.40 -15.29 11.45
N ARG A 124 -4.27 -14.31 11.19
CA ARG A 124 -5.24 -13.80 12.17
C ARG A 124 -6.45 -13.18 11.47
N ARG A 125 -7.50 -12.90 12.25
CA ARG A 125 -8.64 -12.09 11.78
C ARG A 125 -8.39 -10.61 12.00
N PHE A 126 -8.98 -9.75 11.16
CA PHE A 126 -8.91 -8.29 11.30
C PHE A 126 -10.31 -7.65 11.37
N GLY A 127 -10.35 -6.40 11.85
CA GLY A 127 -11.55 -5.59 12.06
C GLY A 127 -11.27 -4.09 11.87
N GLY A 128 -12.24 -3.24 12.18
CA GLY A 128 -12.11 -1.77 12.23
C GLY A 128 -12.38 -1.03 10.93
N GLU A 129 -12.17 -1.67 9.78
CA GLU A 129 -12.43 -1.15 8.43
C GLU A 129 -13.01 -2.28 7.57
N GLY A 130 -14.10 -2.87 8.06
CA GLY A 130 -14.55 -4.20 7.67
C GLY A 130 -13.84 -5.31 8.46
N THR A 131 -14.20 -6.55 8.17
CA THR A 131 -13.66 -7.75 8.82
C THR A 131 -13.11 -8.73 7.79
N GLY A 132 -12.22 -9.63 8.22
CA GLY A 132 -11.65 -10.63 7.32
C GLY A 132 -10.54 -11.48 7.91
N GLY A 133 -9.89 -12.25 7.04
CA GLY A 133 -8.68 -13.01 7.33
C GLY A 133 -7.46 -12.30 6.76
N GLN A 134 -6.38 -12.26 7.53
CA GLN A 134 -5.10 -11.73 7.07
C GLN A 134 -3.95 -12.65 7.45
N CYS A 135 -2.87 -12.53 6.70
CA CYS A 135 -1.57 -13.07 7.05
C CYS A 135 -0.54 -11.94 7.16
N LEU A 136 0.42 -12.07 8.07
CA LEU A 136 1.64 -11.28 8.09
C LEU A 136 2.85 -12.20 8.09
N VAL A 137 3.88 -11.82 7.36
CA VAL A 137 5.17 -12.51 7.36
C VAL A 137 6.29 -11.47 7.49
N ASP A 138 7.30 -11.77 8.29
CA ASP A 138 8.50 -10.93 8.35
C ASP A 138 9.19 -11.01 6.98
N PHE A 139 9.39 -9.84 6.37
CA PHE A 139 9.92 -9.71 5.03
C PHE A 139 10.78 -8.44 4.98
N PRO A 140 12.10 -8.55 5.22
CA PRO A 140 13.00 -7.42 5.37
C PRO A 140 13.34 -6.78 4.02
N TRP A 141 12.32 -6.30 3.31
CA TRP A 141 12.47 -5.65 2.01
C TRP A 141 13.36 -4.41 2.09
N GLU A 142 14.03 -4.10 1.00
CA GLU A 142 14.98 -2.97 0.92
C GLU A 142 14.47 -1.88 -0.03
N VAL A 143 14.78 -0.63 0.30
CA VAL A 143 14.47 0.50 -0.58
C VAL A 143 15.28 0.35 -1.87
N GLY A 144 14.64 0.59 -3.01
CA GLY A 144 15.21 0.44 -4.34
C GLY A 144 15.20 -1.00 -4.88
N VAL A 145 14.96 -2.02 -4.05
CA VAL A 145 14.90 -3.42 -4.47
C VAL A 145 13.50 -3.77 -4.94
N VAL A 146 13.41 -4.30 -6.17
CA VAL A 146 12.15 -4.75 -6.78
C VAL A 146 11.63 -5.99 -6.05
N GLN A 147 10.39 -5.90 -5.58
CA GLN A 147 9.63 -7.00 -4.99
C GLN A 147 8.57 -7.45 -5.99
N ARG A 148 8.29 -8.76 -6.07
CA ARG A 148 7.38 -9.34 -7.07
C ARG A 148 6.24 -10.07 -6.38
N PHE A 149 5.02 -9.71 -6.75
CA PHE A 149 3.78 -10.16 -6.10
C PHE A 149 2.91 -10.86 -7.13
N LEU A 150 2.25 -11.93 -6.69
CA LEU A 150 1.22 -12.59 -7.47
C LEU A 150 0.03 -12.94 -6.57
N VAL A 151 -1.17 -12.59 -7.03
CA VAL A 151 -2.43 -13.09 -6.49
C VAL A 151 -3.06 -14.01 -7.52
N ARG A 152 -3.50 -15.20 -7.10
CA ARG A 152 -4.33 -16.10 -7.91
C ARG A 152 -5.71 -16.25 -7.30
N ALA A 153 -6.75 -16.12 -8.11
CA ALA A 153 -8.11 -16.50 -7.78
C ALA A 153 -8.46 -17.86 -8.39
N GLU A 154 -9.17 -18.69 -7.63
CA GLU A 154 -9.73 -19.96 -8.07
C GLU A 154 -11.18 -20.06 -7.57
N THR A 155 -12.14 -20.16 -8.48
CA THR A 155 -13.56 -20.23 -8.13
C THR A 155 -13.94 -21.65 -7.69
N HIS A 156 -14.57 -21.76 -6.51
CA HIS A 156 -15.11 -22.99 -5.92
C HIS A 156 -16.63 -22.84 -5.71
N GLY A 157 -17.40 -22.95 -6.79
CA GLY A 157 -18.85 -22.69 -6.76
C GLY A 157 -19.15 -21.23 -6.39
N GLU A 158 -19.88 -21.01 -5.29
CA GLU A 158 -20.20 -19.65 -4.79
C GLU A 158 -19.03 -18.97 -4.05
N LYS A 159 -17.95 -19.71 -3.77
CA LYS A 159 -16.77 -19.21 -3.09
C LYS A 159 -15.64 -18.98 -4.09
N THR A 160 -14.68 -18.15 -3.69
CA THR A 160 -13.41 -17.99 -4.42
C THR A 160 -12.26 -18.09 -3.43
N ALA A 161 -11.28 -18.92 -3.77
CA ALA A 161 -10.01 -19.02 -3.08
C ALA A 161 -9.00 -18.03 -3.69
N TYR A 162 -8.35 -17.24 -2.84
CA TYR A 162 -7.30 -16.29 -3.20
C TYR A 162 -5.98 -16.74 -2.58
N SER A 163 -4.98 -16.95 -3.43
CA SER A 163 -3.64 -17.37 -3.02
C SER A 163 -2.64 -16.23 -3.21
N GLY A 164 -1.88 -15.92 -2.17
CA GLY A 164 -0.83 -14.89 -2.19
C GLY A 164 0.56 -15.50 -2.32
N TRP A 165 1.29 -15.08 -3.35
CA TRP A 165 2.64 -15.54 -3.67
C TRP A 165 3.61 -14.36 -3.71
N LEU A 166 4.72 -14.48 -2.99
CA LEU A 166 5.77 -13.46 -2.92
C LEU A 166 7.07 -14.06 -3.42
N TYR A 167 7.75 -13.38 -4.34
CA TYR A 167 9.12 -13.78 -4.69
C TYR A 167 10.06 -13.39 -3.55
N ASP A 168 10.82 -14.37 -3.06
CA ASP A 168 11.88 -14.17 -2.07
C ASP A 168 13.23 -14.07 -2.81
N PRO A 169 13.86 -12.89 -2.86
CA PRO A 169 15.15 -12.72 -3.52
C PRO A 169 16.28 -13.53 -2.90
N ALA A 170 16.24 -13.76 -1.57
CA ALA A 170 17.28 -14.53 -0.88
C ALA A 170 17.19 -16.02 -1.22
N ALA A 171 15.98 -16.56 -1.32
CA ALA A 171 15.73 -17.94 -1.74
C ALA A 171 15.72 -18.12 -3.28
N ARG A 172 15.76 -17.02 -4.04
CA ARG A 172 15.62 -16.99 -5.51
C ARG A 172 14.38 -17.73 -6.01
N GLY A 173 13.27 -17.63 -5.28
CA GLY A 173 12.09 -18.44 -5.55
C GLY A 173 10.78 -17.84 -5.05
N TRP A 174 9.68 -18.32 -5.62
CA TRP A 174 8.34 -17.93 -5.22
C TRP A 174 7.88 -18.68 -3.97
N ARG A 175 7.44 -17.93 -2.96
CA ARG A 175 6.89 -18.46 -1.70
C ARG A 175 5.37 -18.32 -1.68
N HIS A 176 4.68 -19.44 -1.44
CA HIS A 176 3.23 -19.47 -1.19
C HIS A 176 2.95 -19.07 0.25
N LEU A 177 2.46 -17.84 0.46
CA LEU A 177 2.23 -17.33 1.81
C LEU A 177 0.95 -17.92 2.42
N VAL A 178 -0.16 -17.79 1.69
CA VAL A 178 -1.48 -18.13 2.23
C VAL A 178 -2.46 -18.42 1.10
N THR A 179 -3.47 -19.23 1.39
CA THR A 179 -4.70 -19.30 0.61
C THR A 179 -5.89 -19.08 1.51
N PHE A 180 -6.66 -18.04 1.22
CA PHE A 180 -7.91 -17.72 1.90
C PHE A 180 -9.09 -17.94 0.96
N ARG A 181 -10.19 -18.51 1.46
CA ARG A 181 -11.42 -18.69 0.67
C ARG A 181 -12.59 -17.95 1.30
N THR A 182 -13.35 -17.24 0.48
CA THR A 182 -14.49 -16.43 0.93
C THR A 182 -15.69 -16.62 0.01
N ARG A 183 -16.91 -16.43 0.55
CA ARG A 183 -18.13 -16.43 -0.26
C ARG A 183 -18.22 -15.09 -0.99
N ASN A 184 -18.34 -15.13 -2.30
CA ASN A 184 -18.40 -13.90 -3.10
C ASN A 184 -19.13 -14.08 -4.44
N ALA A 185 -20.00 -15.09 -4.53
CA ALA A 185 -20.67 -15.52 -5.76
C ALA A 185 -19.70 -15.91 -6.88
N GLY A 186 -18.58 -16.54 -6.51
CA GLY A 186 -17.58 -17.07 -7.45
C GLY A 186 -16.80 -16.01 -8.25
N ARG A 187 -16.91 -14.73 -7.86
CA ARG A 187 -16.26 -13.63 -8.57
C ARG A 187 -14.76 -13.63 -8.35
N ARG A 188 -13.98 -13.31 -9.37
CA ARG A 188 -12.51 -13.43 -9.33
C ARG A 188 -11.85 -12.09 -9.02
N LEU A 189 -10.68 -11.82 -9.59
CA LEU A 189 -9.95 -10.58 -9.38
C LEU A 189 -10.55 -9.49 -10.28
N ARG A 190 -11.18 -8.48 -9.68
CA ARG A 190 -11.74 -7.31 -10.37
C ARG A 190 -11.53 -6.05 -9.52
N GLY A 191 -11.67 -4.89 -10.16
CA GLY A 191 -11.44 -3.60 -9.49
C GLY A 191 -10.03 -3.55 -8.93
N LEU A 192 -9.05 -3.85 -9.79
CA LEU A 192 -7.66 -4.00 -9.39
C LEU A 192 -7.06 -2.65 -9.02
N TYR A 193 -6.26 -2.61 -7.97
CA TYR A 193 -5.63 -1.37 -7.52
C TYR A 193 -4.29 -1.60 -6.83
N SER A 194 -3.53 -0.52 -6.68
CA SER A 194 -2.31 -0.40 -5.87
C SER A 194 -2.39 0.91 -5.08
N PHE A 195 -1.71 1.03 -3.95
CA PHE A 195 -1.69 2.28 -3.17
C PHE A 195 -0.44 2.50 -2.33
N VAL A 196 -0.27 3.74 -1.89
CA VAL A 196 0.68 4.14 -0.85
C VAL A 196 -0.10 4.85 0.26
N GLU A 197 0.01 4.34 1.49
CA GLU A 197 -0.71 4.84 2.67
C GLU A 197 0.26 5.24 3.80
N ASP A 198 -0.11 6.30 4.51
CA ASP A 198 0.42 6.64 5.83
C ASP A 198 -0.53 6.17 6.94
N PHE A 199 -0.16 5.07 7.60
CA PHE A 199 -0.89 4.59 8.77
C PHE A 199 -0.25 5.03 10.09
N ARG A 200 0.82 5.86 10.06
CA ARG A 200 1.39 6.44 11.29
C ARG A 200 0.46 7.48 11.91
N ARG A 201 -0.22 8.28 11.09
CA ARG A 201 -1.35 9.14 11.49
C ARG A 201 -1.07 10.02 12.73
N ASP A 202 0.17 10.47 12.91
CA ASP A 202 0.64 11.20 14.10
C ASP A 202 0.85 12.70 13.89
N GLY A 203 0.42 13.23 12.74
CA GLY A 203 0.57 14.63 12.34
C GLY A 203 1.98 14.98 11.82
N ARG A 204 3.03 14.34 12.33
CA ARG A 204 4.41 14.54 11.85
C ARG A 204 4.65 13.79 10.54
N SER A 205 4.03 12.64 10.39
CA SER A 205 4.18 11.74 9.25
C SER A 205 3.75 12.34 7.91
N VAL A 206 3.00 13.44 7.97
CA VAL A 206 2.58 14.24 6.81
C VAL A 206 3.76 14.92 6.13
N GLU A 207 4.80 15.27 6.90
CA GLU A 207 6.00 15.99 6.41
C GLU A 207 7.08 15.05 5.87
N GLU A 208 6.84 13.74 5.86
CA GLU A 208 7.79 12.75 5.37
C GLU A 208 7.26 12.07 4.10
N VAL A 209 8.13 11.93 3.10
CA VAL A 209 7.76 11.40 1.79
C VAL A 209 7.64 9.87 1.84
N ARG A 210 6.68 9.37 1.06
CA ARG A 210 6.53 7.96 0.71
C ARG A 210 6.41 7.87 -0.80
N ARG A 211 7.26 7.07 -1.43
CA ARG A 211 7.25 6.92 -2.89
C ARG A 211 7.50 5.46 -3.29
N ALA A 212 6.74 4.97 -4.26
CA ALA A 212 6.95 3.67 -4.88
C ALA A 212 6.71 3.70 -6.38
N ARG A 213 7.45 2.85 -7.10
CA ARG A 213 7.24 2.51 -8.51
C ARG A 213 6.55 1.17 -8.64
N PHE A 214 5.66 1.05 -9.63
CA PHE A 214 4.89 -0.13 -9.99
C PHE A 214 5.17 -0.46 -11.44
N LEU A 215 5.64 -1.67 -11.71
CA LEU A 215 6.16 -2.08 -13.02
C LEU A 215 5.84 -3.55 -13.31
N GLY A 216 6.00 -3.93 -14.58
CA GLY A 216 5.82 -5.31 -15.02
C GLY A 216 4.41 -5.89 -14.80
N GLY A 217 3.41 -5.05 -14.53
CA GLY A 217 2.07 -5.49 -14.18
C GLY A 217 1.40 -6.28 -15.29
N ALA A 218 0.79 -7.41 -14.93
CA ALA A 218 0.06 -8.24 -15.87
C ALA A 218 -1.08 -9.00 -15.18
N VAL A 219 -2.12 -9.32 -15.94
CA VAL A 219 -3.24 -10.15 -15.50
C VAL A 219 -3.38 -11.37 -16.38
N ARG A 220 -3.80 -12.50 -15.81
CA ARG A 220 -4.02 -13.75 -16.54
C ARG A 220 -5.50 -14.10 -16.57
N ASN A 221 -6.03 -14.40 -17.75
CA ASN A 221 -7.42 -14.85 -17.89
C ASN A 221 -7.56 -16.40 -17.74
N SER A 222 -8.78 -16.91 -17.89
CA SER A 222 -9.07 -18.35 -17.77
C SER A 222 -8.63 -19.21 -18.94
N ALA A 223 -8.38 -18.59 -20.10
CA ALA A 223 -7.69 -19.27 -21.19
C ALA A 223 -6.18 -19.41 -20.91
N GLY A 224 -5.69 -18.80 -19.82
CA GLY A 224 -4.30 -18.83 -19.43
C GLY A 224 -3.43 -17.78 -20.10
N GLU A 225 -4.03 -16.82 -20.78
CA GLU A 225 -3.35 -15.74 -21.51
C GLU A 225 -3.01 -14.59 -20.55
N TRP A 226 -1.76 -14.12 -20.62
CA TRP A 226 -1.32 -12.92 -19.92
C TRP A 226 -1.58 -11.67 -20.74
N ARG A 227 -2.00 -10.60 -20.07
CA ARG A 227 -2.19 -9.28 -20.66
C ARG A 227 -1.53 -8.22 -19.76
N PRO A 228 -0.76 -7.28 -20.33
CA PRO A 228 -0.12 -6.26 -19.55
C PRO A 228 -1.12 -5.26 -18.94
N LEU A 229 -0.75 -4.67 -17.82
CA LEU A 229 -1.42 -3.51 -17.23
C LEU A 229 -0.74 -2.24 -17.75
N THR A 230 -1.36 -1.59 -18.74
CA THR A 230 -0.83 -0.39 -19.40
C THR A 230 -1.54 0.89 -18.96
N GLU A 231 -2.61 0.79 -18.18
CA GLU A 231 -3.48 1.92 -17.85
C GLU A 231 -3.93 1.89 -16.39
N ALA A 232 -3.88 3.04 -15.73
CA ALA A 232 -4.37 3.22 -14.37
C ALA A 232 -4.96 4.61 -14.16
N LYS A 233 -6.07 4.70 -13.42
CA LYS A 233 -6.61 5.98 -12.97
C LYS A 233 -5.97 6.38 -11.65
N PHE A 234 -5.42 7.59 -11.57
CA PHE A 234 -4.91 8.15 -10.33
C PHE A 234 -6.07 8.55 -9.42
N THR A 235 -6.12 8.05 -8.18
CA THR A 235 -7.13 8.45 -7.20
C THR A 235 -6.52 8.64 -5.83
N ALA A 236 -7.25 9.28 -4.91
CA ALA A 236 -6.78 9.51 -3.55
C ALA A 236 -7.93 9.37 -2.56
N SER A 237 -7.59 9.03 -1.32
CA SER A 237 -8.56 8.84 -0.24
C SER A 237 -9.38 10.11 -0.01
N ARG A 238 -10.61 9.95 0.49
CA ARG A 238 -11.52 11.06 0.79
C ARG A 238 -11.52 11.44 2.27
N ALA A 239 -10.74 10.76 3.11
CA ALA A 239 -10.72 11.00 4.55
C ALA A 239 -10.38 12.46 4.84
N ALA A 240 -11.20 13.16 5.64
CA ALA A 240 -11.08 14.60 5.88
C ALA A 240 -9.80 15.00 6.64
N TRP A 241 -9.17 14.05 7.33
CA TRP A 241 -8.01 14.26 8.20
C TRP A 241 -6.66 14.04 7.50
N GLU A 242 -6.65 13.82 6.18
CA GLU A 242 -5.41 13.64 5.40
C GLU A 242 -5.06 14.90 4.58
N ALA A 243 -3.76 15.17 4.42
CA ALA A 243 -3.26 16.30 3.64
C ALA A 243 -3.70 16.24 2.16
N ARG A 244 -4.07 17.37 1.54
CA ARG A 244 -4.69 17.34 0.20
C ARG A 244 -3.72 17.49 -0.96
N ASP A 245 -2.66 18.26 -0.78
CA ASP A 245 -1.89 18.81 -1.89
C ASP A 245 -0.57 18.09 -2.15
N ASN A 246 0.01 17.43 -1.13
CA ASN A 246 1.29 16.73 -1.24
C ASN A 246 1.12 15.30 -1.79
N ILE A 247 0.45 15.18 -2.94
CA ILE A 247 0.18 13.90 -3.62
C ILE A 247 0.61 13.97 -5.08
N ASN A 248 1.21 12.89 -5.60
CA ASN A 248 1.62 12.81 -6.99
C ASN A 248 1.49 11.38 -7.53
N ALA A 249 1.27 11.28 -8.83
CA ALA A 249 1.30 10.05 -9.58
C ALA A 249 1.69 10.34 -11.02
N GLY A 250 2.25 9.35 -11.69
CA GLY A 250 2.61 9.50 -13.08
C GLY A 250 3.27 8.25 -13.63
N VAL A 251 3.87 8.43 -14.80
CA VAL A 251 4.65 7.42 -15.49
C VAL A 251 6.07 7.96 -15.65
N GLU A 252 7.05 7.16 -15.23
CA GLU A 252 8.47 7.51 -15.28
C GLU A 252 9.27 6.24 -15.61
N SER A 253 10.12 6.31 -16.63
CA SER A 253 11.07 5.26 -16.99
C SER A 253 10.43 3.86 -17.15
N GLY A 254 9.28 3.76 -17.84
CA GLY A 254 8.62 2.47 -18.07
C GLY A 254 7.83 1.94 -16.86
N SER A 255 7.55 2.78 -15.85
CA SER A 255 6.85 2.40 -14.62
C SER A 255 5.84 3.45 -14.20
N PHE A 256 4.75 3.02 -13.57
CA PHE A 256 3.88 3.93 -12.83
C PHE A 256 4.52 4.28 -11.49
N PHE A 257 4.21 5.44 -10.94
CA PHE A 257 4.59 5.77 -9.56
C PHE A 257 3.46 6.42 -8.78
N LEU A 258 3.55 6.29 -7.46
CA LEU A 258 2.76 7.05 -6.49
C LEU A 258 3.72 7.71 -5.50
N ALA A 259 3.43 8.95 -5.13
CA ALA A 259 4.12 9.68 -4.08
C ALA A 259 3.13 10.45 -3.20
N THR A 260 3.39 10.50 -1.90
CA THR A 260 2.59 11.27 -0.94
C THR A 260 3.44 11.72 0.25
N GLY A 261 3.09 12.84 0.88
CA GLY A 261 3.78 13.37 2.05
C GLY A 261 4.98 14.26 1.72
N GLY A 262 5.50 14.93 2.74
CA GLY A 262 6.67 15.81 2.67
C GLY A 262 6.61 16.85 1.56
N GLU A 263 7.74 17.04 0.90
CA GLU A 263 7.93 17.97 -0.21
C GLU A 263 7.38 17.49 -1.55
N THR A 264 6.57 16.41 -1.56
CA THR A 264 5.90 15.92 -2.77
C THR A 264 5.11 17.04 -3.43
N ARG A 265 5.51 17.42 -4.64
CA ARG A 265 4.78 18.40 -5.44
C ARG A 265 3.51 17.77 -6.00
N ARG A 266 2.40 18.53 -5.97
CA ARG A 266 1.12 18.09 -6.51
C ARG A 266 1.25 17.59 -7.95
N GLY A 267 0.76 16.39 -8.19
CA GLY A 267 0.71 15.75 -9.49
C GLY A 267 -0.54 16.10 -10.30
N PRO A 268 -0.92 15.23 -11.26
CA PRO A 268 -2.11 15.43 -12.09
C PRO A 268 -3.39 15.43 -11.27
N GLU A 269 -4.50 15.85 -11.88
CA GLU A 269 -5.81 15.82 -11.25
C GLU A 269 -6.24 14.39 -10.90
N LEU A 270 -7.06 14.27 -9.86
CA LEU A 270 -7.66 12.98 -9.52
C LEU A 270 -8.57 12.51 -10.67
N SER A 271 -8.58 11.21 -10.89
CA SER A 271 -9.23 10.49 -12.00
C SER A 271 -8.53 10.64 -13.35
N THR A 272 -7.38 11.33 -13.44
CA THR A 272 -6.54 11.30 -14.63
C THR A 272 -6.15 9.85 -14.96
N LEU A 273 -6.32 9.49 -16.23
CA LEU A 273 -5.84 8.22 -16.78
C LEU A 273 -4.36 8.34 -17.10
N LEU A 274 -3.55 7.51 -16.45
CA LEU A 274 -2.13 7.34 -16.72
C LEU A 274 -1.96 6.17 -17.69
N VAL A 275 -1.09 6.31 -18.69
CA VAL A 275 -0.85 5.31 -19.74
C VAL A 275 0.64 5.05 -19.85
N GLU A 276 1.04 3.78 -19.75
CA GLU A 276 2.40 3.29 -20.01
C GLU A 276 2.34 2.22 -21.11
N PRO A 277 2.57 2.59 -22.38
CA PRO A 277 2.41 1.69 -23.51
C PRO A 277 3.51 0.63 -23.62
N ALA A 278 4.64 0.77 -22.93
CA ALA A 278 5.79 -0.13 -23.03
C ALA A 278 5.73 -1.33 -22.05
N ALA A 279 4.58 -1.61 -21.42
CA ALA A 279 4.47 -2.71 -20.46
C ALA A 279 4.56 -4.08 -21.16
N GLY A 280 5.75 -4.67 -21.22
CA GLY A 280 6.02 -6.04 -21.68
C GLY A 280 5.48 -7.14 -20.75
N GLY A 281 4.23 -7.04 -20.31
CA GLY A 281 3.62 -7.92 -19.32
C GLY A 281 3.17 -9.26 -19.90
N THR A 282 4.10 -10.19 -20.11
CA THR A 282 3.81 -11.61 -20.42
C THR A 282 3.59 -12.47 -19.16
N GLY A 283 3.54 -11.82 -17.99
CA GLY A 283 3.60 -12.49 -16.71
C GLY A 283 5.01 -13.04 -16.40
N PRO A 284 5.26 -13.44 -15.15
CA PRO A 284 6.55 -13.99 -14.75
C PRO A 284 6.77 -15.41 -15.31
N ALA A 285 7.86 -15.59 -16.05
CA ALA A 285 8.21 -16.88 -16.69
C ALA A 285 8.70 -17.94 -15.68
N ASP A 286 9.08 -17.53 -14.48
CA ASP A 286 9.65 -18.36 -13.42
C ASP A 286 8.63 -18.79 -12.35
N LEU A 287 7.33 -18.71 -12.65
CA LEU A 287 6.31 -19.21 -11.72
C LEU A 287 6.40 -20.73 -11.56
N PRO A 288 6.41 -21.24 -10.32
CA PRO A 288 6.35 -22.68 -10.10
C PRO A 288 4.98 -23.23 -10.51
N ALA A 289 4.95 -24.47 -11.01
CA ALA A 289 3.69 -25.13 -11.41
C ALA A 289 2.65 -25.19 -10.27
N ALA A 290 3.12 -25.23 -9.01
CA ALA A 290 2.30 -25.21 -7.81
C ALA A 290 1.37 -23.98 -7.71
N VAL A 291 1.72 -22.85 -8.35
CA VAL A 291 0.83 -21.67 -8.45
C VAL A 291 -0.52 -22.06 -9.06
N TRP A 292 -0.54 -23.01 -9.99
CA TRP A 292 -1.72 -23.41 -10.75
C TRP A 292 -2.40 -24.68 -10.23
N ALA A 293 -1.85 -25.32 -9.19
CA ALA A 293 -2.46 -26.50 -8.57
C ALA A 293 -3.85 -26.14 -7.99
N SER A 294 -4.85 -27.00 -8.20
CA SER A 294 -6.18 -26.73 -7.65
C SER A 294 -6.19 -26.76 -6.13
N THR A 295 -6.95 -25.85 -5.53
CA THR A 295 -7.17 -25.75 -4.08
C THR A 295 -8.56 -26.27 -3.67
N ALA A 296 -9.33 -26.84 -4.60
CA ALA A 296 -10.72 -27.25 -4.37
C ALA A 296 -10.88 -28.32 -3.29
N GLU A 297 -9.91 -29.23 -3.17
CA GLU A 297 -9.93 -30.33 -2.20
C GLU A 297 -9.32 -29.95 -0.83
N ALA A 298 -8.79 -28.73 -0.70
CA ALA A 298 -8.20 -28.27 0.55
C ALA A 298 -9.30 -28.12 1.63
N LYS A 299 -9.10 -28.81 2.76
CA LYS A 299 -9.97 -28.64 3.94
C LYS A 299 -9.58 -27.37 4.68
N PRO A 300 -10.55 -26.53 5.08
CA PRO A 300 -10.29 -25.41 5.97
C PRO A 300 -9.56 -25.88 7.24
N ARG A 301 -8.53 -25.12 7.65
CA ARG A 301 -7.82 -25.30 8.91
C ARG A 301 -8.50 -24.55 10.05
#